data_AF-A0A8T6DFZ9-F1
#
_entry.id   AF-A0A8T6DFZ9-F1
#
_cell.length_a   1.000
_cell.length_b   1.000
_cell.length_c   1.000
_cell.angle_alpha   90.00
_cell.angle_beta   90.00
_cell.angle_gamma   90.00
#
_symmetry.space_group_name_H-M   'P 1'
#
loop_
_entity.id
_entity.type
_entity.pdbx_description
1 polymer ?
#
loop_
_entity_poly.entity_id
_entity_poly.type
_entity_poly.pdbx_seq_one_letter_code
_entity_poly.pdbx_strand_id
1 'polypeptide(L)'
;MYLNPANDFEYERKHIWVIKHDHLIFASGWYERDISLDGASSALYTRLIVEQAVARYDANGRDATIAYYNTPDSIDGQWYVFIADDNDVLLSHSNPDLVGMHLNDVVSPADSYPAGAQVAAAATEGGAWTSYTYLNAATGNVETKHSWVIRHDGMIFGSGWYEEGPPKSEAAAYAQSLVQRAVNLYDDLGRDGTVDYYNMPDSVDDQFYVFILRAHDLRTFANGARPELVDIDPPARIDAAGYAYGEAFAATTDEGHWVSYVFINPATDKLESKHTWIMEHDGLLFGSGWYAEPAAYTQYLVNEAISMYESEGREETVAYYNSPDSLDGQWYVFIGDKNDRMLAHATVPENVGKRYDEVVSPDGYPAGAQVAAAATEDGAWTSYTYINPTTGNVQTKHSWVIRHDGMIFGSGWYEDGPAKSEPADYAQSLVQRATNLYDDLGREGTLDYYNSSESADGPWYVFVLEDREGVLYSVANTNRPEIVGTTQDRIDANGFNYGEAIVAITEEGGGEWVSYLFTHPQTREDTPKHSWVVRRGNLLFGAGWYEGIQE
;
A
#
# COMPACT_ATOMS: atom_id res chain seq x y z
N MET A 1 41.81 12.03 20.89
CA MET A 1 41.24 12.78 22.03
C MET A 1 41.54 12.00 23.30
N TYR A 2 41.59 12.65 24.45
CA TYR A 2 41.86 12.02 25.75
C TYR A 2 41.02 12.70 26.84
N LEU A 3 40.41 11.93 27.74
CA LEU A 3 39.68 12.41 28.91
C LEU A 3 40.67 12.93 29.96
N ASN A 4 40.61 14.20 30.35
CA ASN A 4 41.53 14.75 31.36
C ASN A 4 40.93 14.69 32.78
N PRO A 5 41.41 13.81 33.69
CA PRO A 5 40.89 13.73 35.05
C PRO A 5 41.15 14.99 35.89
N ALA A 6 42.13 15.81 35.52
CA ALA A 6 42.43 17.07 36.19
C ALA A 6 41.51 18.22 35.75
N ASN A 7 40.72 18.03 34.70
CA ASN A 7 39.76 19.00 34.17
C ASN A 7 38.39 18.33 34.00
N ASP A 8 37.92 17.68 35.07
CA ASP A 8 36.56 17.15 35.15
C ASP A 8 36.18 16.15 34.03
N PHE A 9 37.19 15.41 33.56
CA PHE A 9 37.08 14.45 32.46
C PHE A 9 36.69 15.09 31.12
N GLU A 10 36.88 16.39 30.95
CA GLU A 10 36.73 17.03 29.63
C GLU A 10 37.66 16.42 28.58
N TYR A 11 37.19 16.39 27.33
CA TYR A 11 38.00 15.89 26.22
C TYR A 11 39.03 16.92 25.75
N GLU A 12 40.29 16.50 25.71
CA GLU A 12 41.40 17.32 25.23
C GLU A 12 42.05 16.72 23.96
N ARG A 13 42.52 17.59 23.04
CA ARG A 13 43.26 17.15 21.86
C ARG A 13 44.70 17.00 22.28
N LYS A 14 45.17 15.76 22.36
CA LYS A 14 46.60 15.52 22.53
C LYS A 14 47.29 15.61 21.19
N HIS A 15 48.04 16.69 20.99
CA HIS A 15 48.96 16.83 19.85
C HIS A 15 50.25 16.10 20.19
N ILE A 16 50.52 15.00 19.50
CA ILE A 16 51.67 14.14 19.78
C ILE A 16 52.66 14.23 18.64
N TRP A 17 53.90 14.63 18.94
CA TRP A 17 55.02 14.46 18.05
C TRP A 17 55.77 13.18 18.42
N VAL A 18 55.88 12.28 17.44
CA VAL A 18 56.42 10.94 17.65
C VAL A 18 57.62 10.74 16.73
N ILE A 19 58.74 10.29 17.29
CA ILE A 19 59.92 9.86 16.54
C ILE A 19 60.21 8.40 16.89
N LYS A 20 60.54 7.60 15.88
CA LYS A 20 61.09 6.26 16.05
C LYS A 20 62.59 6.30 15.78
N HIS A 21 63.40 5.78 16.72
CA HIS A 21 64.82 5.54 16.52
C HIS A 21 65.15 4.10 16.93
N ASP A 22 65.61 3.31 15.96
CA ASP A 22 65.73 1.86 16.06
C ASP A 22 64.43 1.18 16.55
N HIS A 23 64.47 0.58 17.74
CA HIS A 23 63.37 -0.12 18.41
C HIS A 23 62.69 0.73 19.50
N LEU A 24 63.06 2.00 19.64
CA LEU A 24 62.48 2.91 20.61
C LEU A 24 61.56 3.94 19.94
N ILE A 25 60.42 4.20 20.59
CA ILE A 25 59.49 5.27 20.23
C ILE A 25 59.63 6.37 21.30
N PHE A 26 59.99 7.56 20.86
CA PHE A 26 60.01 8.77 21.69
C PHE A 26 58.82 9.62 21.28
N ALA A 27 58.00 10.01 22.25
CA ALA A 27 56.85 10.88 22.02
C ALA A 27 56.86 12.03 23.01
N SER A 28 56.63 13.24 22.51
CA SER A 28 56.33 14.41 23.31
C SER A 28 55.08 15.05 22.76
N GLY A 29 54.24 15.60 23.63
CA GLY A 29 53.01 16.23 23.18
C GLY A 29 52.52 17.28 24.15
N TRP A 30 51.54 18.05 23.70
CA TRP A 30 50.81 19.02 24.50
C TRP A 30 49.31 18.78 24.33
N TYR A 31 48.53 19.24 25.32
CA TYR A 31 47.08 19.14 25.31
C TYR A 31 46.49 20.48 24.88
N GLU A 32 45.68 20.45 23.83
CA GLU A 32 44.76 21.53 23.50
C GLU A 32 43.52 21.36 24.37
N ARG A 33 43.32 22.31 25.28
CA ARG A 33 42.14 22.43 26.13
C ARG A 33 41.00 23.07 25.34
N ASP A 34 39.78 22.89 25.82
CA ASP A 34 38.57 23.52 25.28
C ASP A 34 38.42 23.24 23.78
N ILE A 35 38.65 21.98 23.35
CA ILE A 35 38.26 21.64 21.98
C ILE A 35 36.73 21.71 21.96
N SER A 36 36.20 22.63 21.18
CA SER A 36 34.80 22.50 20.82
C SER A 36 34.64 21.23 19.98
N LEU A 37 33.67 20.40 20.34
CA LEU A 37 33.24 19.27 19.52
C LEU A 37 32.35 19.74 18.36
N ASP A 38 32.29 21.04 18.09
CA ASP A 38 31.76 21.67 16.88
C ASP A 38 32.39 21.03 15.63
N GLY A 39 31.75 19.98 15.11
CA GLY A 39 32.19 19.19 13.96
C GLY A 39 32.40 17.70 14.21
N ALA A 40 32.30 17.22 15.45
CA ALA A 40 32.11 15.80 15.72
C ALA A 40 30.73 15.35 15.21
N SER A 41 30.63 14.13 14.67
CA SER A 41 29.30 13.58 14.38
C SER A 41 28.53 13.36 15.68
N SER A 42 27.20 13.46 15.63
CA SER A 42 26.33 13.19 16.79
C SER A 42 26.64 11.83 17.42
N ALA A 43 26.94 10.82 16.60
CA ALA A 43 27.33 9.48 17.08
C ALA A 43 28.65 9.50 17.86
N LEU A 44 29.68 10.19 17.36
CA LEU A 44 30.95 10.31 18.07
C LEU A 44 30.75 11.07 19.39
N TYR A 45 30.06 12.22 19.34
CA TYR A 45 29.82 13.05 20.52
C TYR A 45 29.09 12.29 21.64
N THR A 46 28.02 11.59 21.27
CA THR A 46 27.22 10.76 22.17
C THR A 46 28.07 9.70 22.88
N ARG A 47 28.85 8.93 22.11
CA ARG A 47 29.73 7.91 22.69
C ARG A 47 30.72 8.53 23.68
N LEU A 48 31.31 9.66 23.31
CA LEU A 48 32.30 10.35 24.13
C LEU A 48 31.70 10.82 25.48
N ILE A 49 30.50 11.38 25.49
CA ILE A 49 29.81 11.79 26.74
C ILE A 49 29.56 10.58 27.66
N VAL A 50 29.17 9.43 27.11
CA VAL A 50 28.96 8.22 27.92
C VAL A 50 30.28 7.70 28.47
N GLU A 51 31.35 7.69 27.67
CA GLU A 51 32.70 7.33 28.14
C GLU A 51 33.20 8.28 29.24
N GLN A 52 32.86 9.58 29.16
CA GLN A 52 33.14 10.56 30.22
C GLN A 52 32.39 10.22 31.51
N ALA A 53 31.12 9.80 31.42
CA ALA A 53 30.32 9.40 32.57
C ALA A 53 30.92 8.19 33.29
N VAL A 54 31.35 7.18 32.52
CA VAL A 54 32.03 6.00 33.05
C VAL A 54 33.36 6.37 33.70
N ALA A 55 34.18 7.21 33.07
CA ALA A 55 35.44 7.66 33.66
C ALA A 55 35.24 8.46 34.95
N ARG A 56 34.19 9.28 35.02
CA ARG A 56 33.79 9.99 36.24
C ARG A 56 33.37 9.00 37.34
N TYR A 57 32.60 7.97 36.98
CA TYR A 57 32.24 6.87 37.89
C TYR A 57 33.48 6.20 38.47
N ASP A 58 34.43 5.80 37.63
CA ASP A 58 35.66 5.11 38.06
C ASP A 58 36.51 5.95 39.01
N ALA A 59 36.56 7.27 38.80
CA ALA A 59 37.42 8.16 39.57
C ALA A 59 36.76 8.69 40.85
N ASN A 60 35.47 9.02 40.79
CA ASN A 60 34.77 9.73 41.85
C ASN A 60 33.76 8.85 42.61
N GLY A 61 33.46 7.66 42.08
CA GLY A 61 32.49 6.72 42.62
C GLY A 61 31.04 7.06 42.25
N ARG A 62 30.16 6.11 42.61
CA ARG A 62 28.72 6.11 42.29
C ARG A 62 28.01 7.40 42.69
N ASP A 63 28.00 7.73 43.98
CA ASP A 63 27.16 8.80 44.52
C ASP A 63 27.55 10.18 43.97
N ALA A 64 28.86 10.46 43.83
CA ALA A 64 29.34 11.72 43.28
C ALA A 64 28.99 11.87 41.79
N THR A 65 29.04 10.78 41.04
CA THR A 65 28.71 10.77 39.61
C THR A 65 27.22 10.99 39.38
N ILE A 66 26.36 10.29 40.12
CA ILE A 66 24.90 10.47 40.07
C ILE A 66 24.51 11.90 40.47
N ALA A 67 25.13 12.45 41.52
CA ALA A 67 24.84 13.80 41.96
C ALA A 67 25.13 14.85 40.88
N TYR A 68 26.22 14.68 40.11
CA TYR A 68 26.56 15.55 38.99
C TYR A 68 25.56 15.43 37.83
N TYR A 69 25.22 14.22 37.39
CA TYR A 69 24.31 14.01 36.26
C TYR A 69 22.84 14.35 36.55
N ASN A 70 22.49 14.59 37.81
CA ASN A 70 21.20 15.18 38.21
C ASN A 70 21.22 16.71 38.27
N THR A 71 22.24 17.36 37.70
CA THR A 71 22.31 18.83 37.61
C THR A 71 22.15 19.31 36.16
N PRO A 72 21.61 20.53 35.94
CA PRO A 72 21.55 21.14 34.62
C PRO A 72 22.93 21.30 33.95
N ASP A 73 24.00 21.42 34.73
CA ASP A 73 25.38 21.58 34.25
C ASP A 73 25.89 20.34 33.49
N SER A 74 25.20 19.20 33.61
CA SER A 74 25.54 17.95 32.92
C SER A 74 24.82 17.76 31.57
N ILE A 75 23.97 18.72 31.19
CA ILE A 75 23.19 18.69 29.95
C ILE A 75 23.86 19.59 28.92
N ASP A 76 24.12 19.05 27.75
CA ASP A 76 24.57 19.82 26.60
C ASP A 76 23.61 19.65 25.43
N GLY A 77 22.82 20.70 25.16
CA GLY A 77 21.80 20.67 24.11
C GLY A 77 20.82 19.50 24.30
N GLN A 78 20.86 18.55 23.36
CA GLN A 78 20.04 17.33 23.40
C GLN A 78 20.69 16.16 24.14
N TRP A 79 21.98 16.25 24.45
CA TRP A 79 22.75 15.21 25.14
C TRP A 79 22.62 15.36 26.64
N TYR A 80 22.04 14.34 27.24
CA TYR A 80 22.01 14.13 28.68
C TYR A 80 22.39 12.68 28.97
N VAL A 81 23.06 12.44 30.09
CA VAL A 81 23.37 11.08 30.52
C VAL A 81 22.24 10.58 31.40
N PHE A 82 21.73 9.40 31.08
CA PHE A 82 20.89 8.62 31.98
C PHE A 82 21.72 7.50 32.60
N ILE A 83 21.45 7.25 33.88
CA ILE A 83 22.16 6.23 34.67
C ILE A 83 21.11 5.36 35.35
N ALA A 84 21.17 4.04 35.17
CA ALA A 84 20.37 3.08 35.91
C ALA A 84 21.25 2.18 36.79
N ASP A 85 20.71 1.71 37.92
CA ASP A 85 21.43 0.82 38.83
C ASP A 85 21.51 -0.63 38.33
N ASP A 86 22.03 -1.51 39.17
CA ASP A 86 22.16 -2.95 38.92
C ASP A 86 20.82 -3.70 38.85
N ASN A 87 19.73 -3.05 39.24
CA ASN A 87 18.35 -3.53 39.11
C ASN A 87 17.58 -2.74 38.05
N ASP A 88 18.30 -2.07 37.13
CA ASP A 88 17.74 -1.27 36.04
C ASP A 88 16.78 -0.15 36.51
N VAL A 89 16.96 0.36 37.73
CA VAL A 89 16.23 1.53 38.25
C VAL A 89 16.98 2.81 37.91
N LEU A 90 16.29 3.77 37.27
CA LEU A 90 16.88 5.05 36.89
C LEU A 90 17.30 5.87 38.12
N LEU A 91 18.59 6.21 38.19
CA LEU A 91 19.19 7.07 39.20
C LEU A 91 19.42 8.50 38.69
N SER A 92 19.52 8.67 37.38
CA SER A 92 19.70 9.98 36.74
C SER A 92 19.04 10.01 35.38
N HIS A 93 18.35 11.11 35.10
CA HIS A 93 17.71 11.40 33.82
C HIS A 93 17.40 12.91 33.72
N SER A 94 17.37 13.47 32.51
CA SER A 94 17.05 14.90 32.30
C SER A 94 15.62 15.27 32.69
N ASN A 95 14.68 14.33 32.49
CA ASN A 95 13.36 14.36 33.10
C ASN A 95 13.41 13.77 34.53
N PRO A 96 13.27 14.59 35.60
CA PRO A 96 13.34 14.12 36.98
C PRO A 96 12.20 13.20 37.38
N ASP A 97 11.06 13.22 36.67
CA ASP A 97 9.91 12.35 36.97
C ASP A 97 10.20 10.86 36.69
N LEU A 98 11.23 10.56 35.90
CA LEU A 98 11.65 9.18 35.61
C LEU A 98 12.63 8.62 36.65
N VAL A 99 13.21 9.47 37.50
CA VAL A 99 14.17 9.03 38.51
C VAL A 99 13.44 8.18 39.55
N GLY A 100 13.94 6.97 39.79
CA GLY A 100 13.33 5.96 40.65
C GLY A 100 12.39 4.99 39.92
N MET A 101 12.11 5.19 38.63
CA MET A 101 11.39 4.22 37.82
C MET A 101 12.30 3.08 37.36
N HIS A 102 11.75 1.88 37.28
CA HIS A 102 12.42 0.75 36.61
C HIS A 102 12.38 0.99 35.10
N LEU A 103 13.46 0.68 34.36
CA LEU A 103 13.55 0.94 32.92
C LEU A 103 12.42 0.28 32.13
N ASN A 104 11.96 -0.91 32.52
CA ASN A 104 10.78 -1.55 31.90
C ASN A 104 9.47 -0.75 32.00
N ASP A 105 9.35 0.17 32.97
CA ASP A 105 8.18 1.04 33.13
C ASP A 105 8.34 2.37 32.37
N VAL A 106 9.50 2.61 31.74
CA VAL A 106 9.77 3.82 30.97
C VAL A 106 9.34 3.61 29.52
N VAL A 107 8.19 4.17 29.19
CA VAL A 107 7.60 4.10 27.85
C VAL A 107 7.64 5.46 27.13
N SER A 108 7.58 5.43 25.80
CA SER A 108 7.32 6.62 24.98
C SER A 108 5.89 7.12 25.27
N PRO A 109 5.69 8.43 25.51
CA PRO A 109 4.40 8.95 25.95
C PRO A 109 3.33 8.99 24.85
N ALA A 110 3.69 8.85 23.57
CA ALA A 110 2.72 8.93 22.46
C ALA A 110 2.04 7.59 22.14
N ASP A 111 2.77 6.49 22.29
CA ASP A 111 2.41 5.18 21.74
C ASP A 111 2.81 4.02 22.67
N SER A 112 3.09 4.32 23.94
CA SER A 112 3.49 3.35 24.98
C SER A 112 4.69 2.47 24.59
N TYR A 113 5.51 2.91 23.64
CA TYR A 113 6.65 2.12 23.16
C TYR A 113 7.65 1.83 24.28
N PRO A 114 8.15 0.58 24.40
CA PRO A 114 8.96 0.13 25.54
C PRO A 114 10.42 0.60 25.46
N ALA A 115 10.64 1.91 25.37
CA ALA A 115 11.95 2.54 25.17
C ALA A 115 12.97 2.15 26.25
N GLY A 116 12.57 2.15 27.52
CA GLY A 116 13.48 1.79 28.62
C GLY A 116 13.81 0.29 28.65
N ALA A 117 12.84 -0.59 28.37
CA ALA A 117 13.10 -2.03 28.26
C ALA A 117 14.09 -2.34 27.12
N GLN A 118 13.92 -1.68 25.97
CA GLN A 118 14.85 -1.79 24.84
C GLN A 118 16.27 -1.34 25.22
N VAL A 119 16.40 -0.19 25.88
CA VAL A 119 17.67 0.33 26.39
C VAL A 119 18.34 -0.65 27.36
N ALA A 120 17.58 -1.23 28.29
CA ALA A 120 18.10 -2.18 29.25
C ALA A 120 18.61 -3.46 28.57
N ALA A 121 17.86 -3.96 27.57
CA ALA A 121 18.22 -5.15 26.82
C ALA A 121 19.45 -4.96 25.92
N ALA A 122 19.60 -3.78 25.31
CA ALA A 122 20.74 -3.45 24.46
C ALA A 122 22.06 -3.27 25.23
N ALA A 123 22.01 -2.93 26.53
CA ALA A 123 23.19 -2.55 27.29
C ALA A 123 24.13 -3.74 27.57
N THR A 124 25.35 -3.68 26.99
CA THR A 124 26.41 -4.67 27.21
C THR A 124 27.67 -4.05 27.83
N GLU A 125 28.57 -4.87 28.38
CA GLU A 125 29.88 -4.40 28.89
C GLU A 125 30.78 -3.79 27.81
N GLY A 126 30.61 -4.20 26.55
CA GLY A 126 31.32 -3.61 25.40
C GLY A 126 30.71 -2.31 24.89
N GLY A 127 29.52 -1.97 25.39
CA GLY A 127 28.65 -0.93 24.86
C GLY A 127 27.98 -1.32 23.54
N ALA A 128 26.80 -0.77 23.31
CA ALA A 128 26.01 -0.99 22.10
C ALA A 128 25.29 0.29 21.67
N TRP A 129 24.98 0.35 20.38
CA TRP A 129 24.05 1.33 19.84
C TRP A 129 22.64 0.75 19.85
N THR A 130 21.66 1.52 20.31
CA THR A 130 20.23 1.21 20.17
C THR A 130 19.50 2.43 19.64
N SER A 131 18.48 2.22 18.81
CA SER A 131 17.67 3.28 18.22
C SER A 131 16.21 3.02 18.52
N TYR A 132 15.56 4.00 19.17
CA TYR A 132 14.21 3.87 19.69
C TYR A 132 13.48 5.20 19.64
N THR A 133 12.16 5.19 19.59
CA THR A 133 11.39 6.44 19.60
C THR A 133 11.18 6.95 21.02
N TYR A 134 11.42 8.25 21.23
CA TYR A 134 11.18 8.88 22.51
C TYR A 134 10.86 10.36 22.37
N LEU A 135 10.28 10.95 23.41
CA LEU A 135 9.98 12.38 23.44
C LEU A 135 11.26 13.21 23.44
N ASN A 136 11.45 14.02 22.40
CA ASN A 136 12.47 15.06 22.39
C ASN A 136 11.93 16.30 23.14
N ALA A 137 12.49 16.57 24.32
CA ALA A 137 12.06 17.70 25.15
C ALA A 137 12.29 19.09 24.50
N ALA A 138 13.20 19.20 23.53
CA ALA A 138 13.47 20.45 22.84
C ALA A 138 12.39 20.81 21.81
N THR A 139 11.84 19.81 21.12
CA THR A 139 10.81 20.00 20.09
C THR A 139 9.40 19.72 20.60
N GLY A 140 9.26 18.88 21.63
CA GLY A 140 8.00 18.35 22.12
C GLY A 140 7.45 17.20 21.28
N ASN A 141 8.20 16.72 20.29
CA ASN A 141 7.79 15.65 19.39
C ASN A 141 8.40 14.30 19.79
N VAL A 142 7.75 13.20 19.40
CA VAL A 142 8.35 11.88 19.45
C VAL A 142 9.22 11.70 18.21
N GLU A 143 10.51 11.44 18.44
CA GLU A 143 11.55 11.36 17.42
C GLU A 143 12.40 10.10 17.64
N THR A 144 13.18 9.71 16.63
CA THR A 144 14.10 8.56 16.77
C THR A 144 15.30 9.01 17.59
N LYS A 145 15.49 8.41 18.76
CA LYS A 145 16.66 8.61 19.61
C LYS A 145 17.67 7.51 19.37
N HIS A 146 18.87 7.88 18.96
CA HIS A 146 20.01 6.97 18.82
C HIS A 146 20.90 7.09 20.05
N SER A 147 20.95 6.04 20.86
CA SER A 147 21.68 6.04 22.12
C SER A 147 22.85 5.06 22.11
N TRP A 148 23.98 5.52 22.64
CA TRP A 148 25.06 4.62 23.04
C TRP A 148 24.81 4.24 24.49
N VAL A 149 24.76 2.95 24.77
CA VAL A 149 24.48 2.40 26.11
C VAL A 149 25.58 1.41 26.48
N ILE A 150 26.08 1.51 27.70
CA ILE A 150 27.13 0.62 28.22
C ILE A 150 26.77 0.16 29.63
N ARG A 151 26.98 -1.13 29.88
CA ARG A 151 26.90 -1.70 31.23
C ARG A 151 28.28 -1.66 31.88
N HIS A 152 28.40 -0.98 33.01
CA HIS A 152 29.66 -0.83 33.74
C HIS A 152 29.42 -0.97 35.24
N ASP A 153 30.12 -1.90 35.87
CA ASP A 153 29.96 -2.25 37.30
C ASP A 153 28.48 -2.56 37.67
N GLY A 154 27.80 -3.29 36.78
CA GLY A 154 26.39 -3.65 36.92
C GLY A 154 25.40 -2.55 36.56
N MET A 155 25.82 -1.28 36.48
CA MET A 155 25.00 -0.11 36.17
C MET A 155 24.94 0.16 34.67
N ILE A 156 23.86 0.78 34.19
CA ILE A 156 23.74 1.24 32.78
C ILE A 156 24.06 2.73 32.71
N PHE A 157 24.93 3.11 31.79
CA PHE A 157 25.18 4.50 31.40
C PHE A 157 24.79 4.68 29.94
N GLY A 158 24.05 5.74 29.64
CA GLY A 158 23.71 6.03 28.25
C GLY A 158 23.41 7.49 27.97
N SER A 159 23.54 7.86 26.71
CA SER A 159 23.16 9.16 26.16
C SER A 159 22.83 8.98 24.68
N GLY A 160 22.17 9.97 24.08
CA GLY A 160 21.76 9.88 22.68
C GLY A 160 21.44 11.23 22.05
N TRP A 161 21.30 11.22 20.72
CA TRP A 161 20.77 12.33 19.94
C TRP A 161 19.46 11.92 19.27
N TYR A 162 18.67 12.91 18.85
CA TYR A 162 17.42 12.72 18.15
C TYR A 162 17.57 12.99 16.65
N GLU A 163 16.87 12.19 15.86
CA GLU A 163 16.66 12.35 14.44
C GLU A 163 15.15 12.42 14.18
N GLU A 164 14.74 13.48 13.48
CA GLU A 164 13.35 13.62 13.04
C GLU A 164 13.09 12.61 11.92
N GLY A 165 12.09 11.75 12.13
CA GLY A 165 11.66 10.79 11.12
C GLY A 165 10.81 11.43 10.03
N PRO A 166 10.52 10.69 8.95
CA PRO A 166 9.60 11.16 7.91
C PRO A 166 8.23 11.52 8.52
N PRO A 167 7.59 12.63 8.10
CA PRO A 167 6.27 12.99 8.59
C PRO A 167 5.22 12.02 8.02
N LYS A 168 4.06 11.89 8.69
CA LYS A 168 2.92 11.06 8.20
C LYS A 168 2.43 11.44 6.81
N SER A 169 2.63 12.68 6.39
CA SER A 169 2.32 13.14 5.02
C SER A 169 3.19 12.46 3.95
N GLU A 170 4.33 11.91 4.34
CA GLU A 170 5.21 11.07 3.50
C GLU A 170 4.95 9.59 3.82
N ALA A 171 3.71 9.15 3.57
CA ALA A 171 3.18 7.87 4.07
C ALA A 171 4.06 6.65 3.77
N ALA A 172 4.69 6.60 2.59
CA ALA A 172 5.60 5.51 2.21
C ALA A 172 6.87 5.46 3.10
N ALA A 173 7.54 6.61 3.26
CA ALA A 173 8.73 6.72 4.11
C ALA A 173 8.38 6.49 5.59
N TYR A 174 7.20 6.95 6.03
CA TYR A 174 6.71 6.71 7.39
C TYR A 174 6.43 5.23 7.66
N ALA A 175 5.81 4.49 6.74
CA ALA A 175 5.61 3.06 6.89
C ALA A 175 6.94 2.28 6.95
N GLN A 176 7.94 2.64 6.13
CA GLN A 176 9.28 2.06 6.19
C GLN A 176 9.95 2.30 7.55
N SER A 177 9.83 3.52 8.10
CA SER A 177 10.42 3.85 9.39
C SER A 177 9.78 3.06 10.54
N LEU A 178 8.48 2.77 10.48
CA LEU A 178 7.79 1.92 11.45
C LEU A 178 8.27 0.46 11.39
N VAL A 179 8.51 -0.08 10.19
CA VAL A 179 9.10 -1.42 10.03
C VAL A 179 10.52 -1.46 10.58
N GLN A 180 11.35 -0.48 10.26
CA GLN A 180 12.73 -0.41 10.79
C GLN A 180 12.74 -0.28 12.31
N ARG A 181 11.83 0.52 12.87
CA ARG A 181 11.64 0.64 14.32
C ARG A 181 11.27 -0.70 14.96
N ALA A 182 10.42 -1.49 14.33
CA ALA A 182 10.04 -2.82 14.81
C ALA A 182 11.20 -3.81 14.79
N VAL A 183 12.02 -3.77 13.73
CA VAL A 183 13.25 -4.58 13.62
C VAL A 183 14.25 -4.17 14.70
N ASN A 184 14.47 -2.88 14.94
CA ASN A 184 15.35 -2.42 16.01
C ASN A 184 14.87 -2.89 17.40
N LEU A 185 13.55 -2.86 17.64
CA LEU A 185 12.99 -3.40 18.89
C LEU A 185 13.25 -4.91 19.01
N TYR A 186 13.12 -5.64 17.90
CA TYR A 186 13.40 -7.07 17.85
C TYR A 186 14.87 -7.41 18.14
N ASP A 187 15.80 -6.68 17.52
CA ASP A 187 17.24 -6.88 17.72
C ASP A 187 17.66 -6.75 19.19
N ASP A 188 17.01 -5.83 19.90
CA ASP A 188 17.33 -5.54 21.30
C ASP A 188 16.52 -6.38 22.29
N LEU A 189 15.18 -6.41 22.16
CA LEU A 189 14.26 -7.01 23.13
C LEU A 189 13.88 -8.47 22.79
N GLY A 190 14.20 -8.91 21.58
CA GLY A 190 13.84 -10.21 21.05
C GLY A 190 12.36 -10.33 20.69
N ARG A 191 12.00 -11.53 20.23
CA ARG A 191 10.67 -11.84 19.70
C ARG A 191 9.53 -11.54 20.67
N ASP A 192 9.60 -12.06 21.89
CA ASP A 192 8.45 -12.03 22.81
C ASP A 192 8.10 -10.59 23.21
N GLY A 193 9.09 -9.78 23.61
CA GLY A 193 8.84 -8.38 23.95
C GLY A 193 8.35 -7.53 22.77
N THR A 194 8.85 -7.81 21.57
CA THR A 194 8.42 -7.12 20.35
C THR A 194 6.98 -7.48 19.97
N VAL A 195 6.64 -8.77 20.02
CA VAL A 195 5.29 -9.27 19.73
C VAL A 195 4.29 -8.78 20.78
N ASP A 196 4.66 -8.74 22.06
CA ASP A 196 3.82 -8.24 23.13
C ASP A 196 3.43 -6.77 22.89
N TYR A 197 4.40 -5.92 22.53
CA TYR A 197 4.14 -4.51 22.22
C TYR A 197 3.24 -4.33 20.98
N TYR A 198 3.58 -4.98 19.86
CA TYR A 198 2.82 -4.82 18.61
C TYR A 198 1.46 -5.52 18.59
N ASN A 199 1.07 -6.18 19.69
CA ASN A 199 -0.30 -6.62 19.94
C ASN A 199 -1.12 -5.60 20.76
N MET A 200 -0.50 -4.54 21.29
CA MET A 200 -1.20 -3.51 22.05
C MET A 200 -1.94 -2.54 21.12
N PRO A 201 -3.15 -2.08 21.49
CA PRO A 201 -3.84 -1.02 20.75
C PRO A 201 -3.01 0.28 20.64
N ASP A 202 -2.21 0.60 21.66
CA ASP A 202 -1.34 1.78 21.68
C ASP A 202 -0.26 1.76 20.58
N SER A 203 0.03 0.59 19.99
CA SER A 203 0.96 0.45 18.85
C SER A 203 0.34 0.84 17.49
N VAL A 204 -0.94 1.22 17.49
CA VAL A 204 -1.69 1.64 16.30
C VAL A 204 -1.83 3.15 16.30
N ASP A 205 -1.45 3.77 15.19
CA ASP A 205 -1.53 5.20 14.98
C ASP A 205 -2.34 5.53 13.72
N ASP A 206 -3.63 5.78 13.92
CA ASP A 206 -4.61 6.02 12.85
C ASP A 206 -4.64 4.83 11.86
N GLN A 207 -4.20 5.02 10.63
CA GLN A 207 -4.09 3.97 9.63
C GLN A 207 -2.78 3.16 9.72
N PHE A 208 -1.77 3.65 10.44
CA PHE A 208 -0.43 3.09 10.49
C PHE A 208 -0.28 2.13 11.67
N TYR A 209 0.19 0.93 11.37
CA TYR A 209 0.45 -0.10 12.38
C TYR A 209 1.46 -1.10 11.84
N VAL A 210 2.20 -1.73 12.74
CA VAL A 210 3.06 -2.86 12.38
C VAL A 210 2.30 -4.16 12.61
N PHE A 211 2.43 -5.09 11.68
CA PHE A 211 2.05 -6.48 11.88
C PHE A 211 3.29 -7.37 11.73
N ILE A 212 3.30 -8.47 12.47
CA ILE A 212 4.41 -9.43 12.47
C ILE A 212 3.87 -10.79 12.09
N LEU A 213 4.43 -11.38 11.03
CA LEU A 213 4.10 -12.72 10.58
C LEU A 213 5.30 -13.64 10.76
N ARG A 214 5.05 -14.94 10.82
CA ARG A 214 6.11 -15.93 10.68
C ARG A 214 6.37 -16.20 9.19
N ALA A 215 7.62 -16.16 8.76
CA ALA A 215 7.94 -16.23 7.33
C ALA A 215 7.56 -17.57 6.67
N HIS A 216 7.66 -18.70 7.39
CA HIS A 216 7.47 -20.02 6.76
C HIS A 216 6.01 -20.41 6.49
N ASP A 217 5.06 -19.89 7.27
CA ASP A 217 3.64 -20.25 7.20
C ASP A 217 2.71 -19.03 7.23
N LEU A 218 3.25 -17.79 7.25
CA LEU A 218 2.50 -16.53 7.33
C LEU A 218 1.55 -16.41 8.53
N ARG A 219 1.74 -17.20 9.60
CA ARG A 219 0.98 -17.07 10.84
C ARG A 219 1.20 -15.69 11.44
N THR A 220 0.12 -14.99 11.77
CA THR A 220 0.18 -13.69 12.44
C THR A 220 0.56 -13.85 13.90
N PHE A 221 1.68 -13.24 14.31
CA PHE A 221 2.10 -13.14 15.71
C PHE A 221 1.69 -11.83 16.36
N ALA A 222 1.72 -10.73 15.62
CA ALA A 222 1.32 -9.43 16.14
C ALA A 222 0.47 -8.66 15.14
N ASN A 223 -0.63 -8.07 15.61
CA ASN A 223 -1.43 -7.11 14.85
C ASN A 223 -2.32 -6.29 15.79
N GLY A 224 -1.81 -5.17 16.30
CA GLY A 224 -2.56 -4.30 17.21
C GLY A 224 -3.83 -3.68 16.60
N ALA A 225 -3.85 -3.48 15.28
CA ALA A 225 -5.01 -2.91 14.58
C ALA A 225 -6.12 -3.94 14.32
N ARG A 226 -5.76 -5.23 14.25
CA ARG A 226 -6.67 -6.35 13.95
C ARG A 226 -6.30 -7.55 14.83
N PRO A 227 -6.49 -7.45 16.16
CA PRO A 227 -6.13 -8.51 17.11
C PRO A 227 -6.87 -9.83 16.82
N GLU A 228 -8.03 -9.77 16.16
CA GLU A 228 -8.76 -10.92 15.66
C GLU A 228 -7.99 -11.75 14.62
N LEU A 229 -6.94 -11.22 13.99
CA LEU A 229 -6.11 -11.94 13.02
C LEU A 229 -4.93 -12.68 13.66
N VAL A 230 -4.66 -12.45 14.95
CA VAL A 230 -3.56 -13.08 15.68
C VAL A 230 -3.85 -14.56 15.89
N ASP A 231 -2.83 -15.41 15.69
CA ASP A 231 -2.90 -16.86 15.85
C ASP A 231 -3.92 -17.59 14.97
N ILE A 232 -4.44 -16.92 13.95
CA ILE A 232 -5.21 -17.57 12.88
C ILE A 232 -4.23 -18.23 11.90
N ASP A 233 -4.42 -19.54 11.69
CA ASP A 233 -3.79 -20.32 10.61
C ASP A 233 -4.32 -19.78 9.28
N PRO A 234 -3.47 -19.33 8.34
CA PRO A 234 -3.93 -18.36 7.38
C PRO A 234 -4.92 -18.98 6.38
N PRO A 235 -6.04 -18.29 6.04
CA PRO A 235 -6.57 -18.42 4.69
C PRO A 235 -5.45 -18.00 3.72
N ALA A 236 -5.54 -18.34 2.43
CA ALA A 236 -4.52 -18.03 1.42
C ALA A 236 -4.14 -16.53 1.24
N ARG A 237 -4.57 -15.64 2.17
CA ARG A 237 -4.41 -14.19 2.20
C ARG A 237 -4.85 -13.62 0.87
N ILE A 238 -6.15 -13.79 0.65
CA ILE A 238 -6.86 -13.34 -0.54
C ILE A 238 -7.61 -12.06 -0.17
N ASP A 239 -7.40 -11.00 -0.92
CA ASP A 239 -8.13 -9.75 -0.75
C ASP A 239 -9.53 -9.79 -1.39
N ALA A 240 -10.29 -8.69 -1.25
CA ALA A 240 -11.63 -8.57 -1.82
C ALA A 240 -11.66 -8.54 -3.37
N ALA A 241 -10.52 -8.35 -4.03
CA ALA A 241 -10.38 -8.43 -5.48
C ALA A 241 -9.94 -9.83 -5.95
N GLY A 242 -9.79 -10.79 -5.03
CA GLY A 242 -9.35 -12.15 -5.32
C GLY A 242 -7.83 -12.32 -5.40
N TYR A 243 -7.03 -11.30 -5.07
CA TYR A 243 -5.57 -11.38 -5.12
C TYR A 243 -5.01 -12.12 -3.90
N ALA A 244 -4.35 -13.25 -4.13
CA ALA A 244 -3.62 -14.03 -3.12
C ALA A 244 -2.26 -13.39 -2.74
N TYR A 245 -2.30 -12.20 -2.13
CA TYR A 245 -1.11 -11.44 -1.74
C TYR A 245 -0.19 -12.15 -0.74
N GLY A 246 -0.62 -13.27 -0.15
CA GLY A 246 0.22 -14.13 0.68
C GLY A 246 1.47 -14.65 -0.05
N GLU A 247 1.40 -14.91 -1.36
CA GLU A 247 2.56 -15.37 -2.13
C GLU A 247 3.64 -14.29 -2.22
N ALA A 248 3.25 -13.03 -2.41
CA ALA A 248 4.16 -11.90 -2.39
C ALA A 248 4.82 -11.74 -1.00
N PHE A 249 4.04 -11.88 0.07
CA PHE A 249 4.58 -11.86 1.44
C PHE A 249 5.59 -13.01 1.66
N ALA A 250 5.29 -14.23 1.19
CA ALA A 250 6.18 -15.37 1.32
C ALA A 250 7.50 -15.22 0.53
N ALA A 251 7.53 -14.35 -0.48
CA ALA A 251 8.73 -14.06 -1.27
C ALA A 251 9.63 -12.94 -0.68
N THR A 252 9.23 -12.36 0.46
CA THR A 252 9.95 -11.26 1.10
C THR A 252 11.36 -11.67 1.55
N THR A 253 12.33 -10.78 1.33
CA THR A 253 13.72 -10.87 1.81
C THR A 253 14.02 -9.78 2.86
N ASP A 254 15.24 -9.80 3.38
CA ASP A 254 15.79 -8.79 4.29
C ASP A 254 15.99 -7.41 3.64
N GLU A 255 16.04 -7.33 2.31
CA GLU A 255 16.04 -6.06 1.57
C GLU A 255 14.66 -5.35 1.65
N GLY A 256 13.59 -6.12 1.87
CA GLY A 256 12.21 -5.66 1.88
C GLY A 256 11.69 -5.24 0.50
N HIS A 257 10.36 -5.16 0.37
CA HIS A 257 9.70 -4.65 -0.84
C HIS A 257 8.28 -4.15 -0.54
N TRP A 258 7.68 -3.46 -1.52
CA TRP A 258 6.29 -3.03 -1.46
C TRP A 258 5.36 -4.12 -2.01
N VAL A 259 4.24 -4.32 -1.32
CA VAL A 259 3.13 -5.18 -1.77
C VAL A 259 1.82 -4.42 -1.60
N SER A 260 1.08 -4.30 -2.69
CA SER A 260 -0.21 -3.60 -2.72
C SER A 260 -1.38 -4.54 -2.93
N TYR A 261 -2.38 -4.43 -2.08
CA TYR A 261 -3.55 -5.31 -2.03
C TYR A 261 -4.73 -4.57 -1.38
N VAL A 262 -5.96 -5.05 -1.58
CA VAL A 262 -7.14 -4.42 -0.97
C VAL A 262 -7.30 -4.91 0.48
N PHE A 263 -7.44 -3.99 1.43
CA PHE A 263 -7.60 -4.35 2.83
C PHE A 263 -8.48 -3.35 3.59
N ILE A 264 -9.03 -3.78 4.72
CA ILE A 264 -9.84 -2.90 5.56
C ILE A 264 -8.91 -1.92 6.28
N ASN A 265 -9.11 -0.62 6.03
CA ASN A 265 -8.39 0.45 6.71
C ASN A 265 -8.92 0.59 8.15
N PRO A 266 -8.08 0.44 9.20
CA PRO A 266 -8.53 0.52 10.59
C PRO A 266 -9.00 1.92 11.00
N ALA A 267 -8.65 2.97 10.27
CA ALA A 267 -9.09 4.34 10.55
C ALA A 267 -10.49 4.65 9.97
N THR A 268 -10.88 3.99 8.87
CA THR A 268 -12.12 4.29 8.14
C THR A 268 -13.14 3.15 8.13
N ASP A 269 -12.73 1.93 8.52
CA ASP A 269 -13.48 0.68 8.41
C ASP A 269 -13.93 0.32 6.98
N LYS A 270 -13.26 0.85 5.95
CA LYS A 270 -13.56 0.60 4.54
C LYS A 270 -12.49 -0.26 3.87
N LEU A 271 -12.90 -0.98 2.82
CA LEU A 271 -11.97 -1.64 1.91
C LEU A 271 -11.28 -0.57 1.05
N GLU A 272 -9.97 -0.47 1.18
CA GLU A 272 -9.13 0.50 0.50
C GLU A 272 -7.86 -0.20 -0.02
N SER A 273 -7.13 0.45 -0.94
CA SER A 273 -5.84 -0.06 -1.41
C SER A 273 -4.81 0.13 -0.32
N LYS A 274 -4.25 -0.96 0.19
CA LYS A 274 -3.17 -0.93 1.18
C LYS A 274 -1.84 -1.20 0.48
N HIS A 275 -0.89 -0.29 0.69
CA HIS A 275 0.48 -0.37 0.18
C HIS A 275 1.40 -0.67 1.36
N THR A 276 1.90 -1.90 1.45
CA THR A 276 2.67 -2.38 2.60
C THR A 276 4.13 -2.54 2.24
N TRP A 277 5.01 -1.88 3.01
CA TRP A 277 6.42 -2.23 3.06
C TRP A 277 6.57 -3.43 3.98
N ILE A 278 7.16 -4.51 3.48
CA ILE A 278 7.38 -5.75 4.23
C ILE A 278 8.84 -6.17 4.12
N MET A 279 9.43 -6.58 5.24
CA MET A 279 10.82 -6.99 5.35
C MET A 279 10.94 -8.26 6.19
N GLU A 280 11.82 -9.19 5.78
CA GLU A 280 12.14 -10.39 6.53
C GLU A 280 13.28 -10.12 7.51
N HIS A 281 13.15 -10.62 8.74
CA HIS A 281 14.20 -10.59 9.74
C HIS A 281 14.02 -11.75 10.74
N ASP A 282 15.04 -12.60 10.85
CA ASP A 282 15.12 -13.75 11.77
C ASP A 282 13.89 -14.70 11.71
N GLY A 283 13.44 -15.04 10.50
CA GLY A 283 12.31 -15.93 10.24
C GLY A 283 10.94 -15.29 10.49
N LEU A 284 10.89 -13.96 10.67
CA LEU A 284 9.68 -13.16 10.81
C LEU A 284 9.57 -12.16 9.66
N LEU A 285 8.34 -11.80 9.31
CA LEU A 285 8.04 -10.70 8.39
C LEU A 285 7.47 -9.53 9.18
N PHE A 286 8.10 -8.37 9.09
CA PHE A 286 7.66 -7.12 9.67
C PHE A 286 7.05 -6.26 8.58
N GLY A 287 5.78 -5.87 8.74
CA GLY A 287 5.06 -5.10 7.73
C GLY A 287 4.32 -3.90 8.30
N SER A 288 4.37 -2.78 7.58
CA SER A 288 3.54 -1.61 7.82
C SER A 288 3.22 -0.93 6.49
N GLY A 289 2.15 -0.16 6.44
CA GLY A 289 1.69 0.41 5.17
C GLY A 289 0.74 1.58 5.35
N TRP A 290 0.31 2.09 4.21
CA TRP A 290 -0.65 3.19 4.11
C TRP A 290 -1.80 2.80 3.19
N TYR A 291 -2.91 3.52 3.29
CA TYR A 291 -4.13 3.27 2.55
C TYR A 291 -4.47 4.42 1.61
N ALA A 292 -5.05 4.07 0.46
CA ALA A 292 -5.70 5.00 -0.43
C ALA A 292 -6.93 4.38 -1.09
N GLU A 293 -7.96 5.21 -1.30
CA GLU A 293 -9.11 4.85 -2.13
C GLU A 293 -8.62 4.39 -3.53
N PRO A 294 -9.03 3.21 -4.03
CA PRO A 294 -8.54 2.66 -5.30
C PRO A 294 -8.58 3.62 -6.49
N ALA A 295 -9.63 4.44 -6.55
CA ALA A 295 -9.78 5.46 -7.57
C ALA A 295 -8.70 6.54 -7.48
N ALA A 296 -8.44 7.05 -6.28
CA ALA A 296 -7.43 8.09 -6.05
C ALA A 296 -6.02 7.56 -6.35
N TYR A 297 -5.70 6.33 -5.93
CA TYR A 297 -4.42 5.71 -6.21
C TYR A 297 -4.18 5.47 -7.71
N THR A 298 -5.21 5.03 -8.42
CA THR A 298 -5.16 4.86 -9.87
C THR A 298 -4.82 6.18 -10.58
N GLN A 299 -5.44 7.29 -10.18
CA GLN A 299 -5.14 8.61 -10.74
C GLN A 299 -3.71 9.06 -10.40
N TYR A 300 -3.25 8.81 -9.17
CA TYR A 300 -1.87 9.06 -8.78
C TYR A 300 -0.89 8.33 -9.70
N LEU A 301 -1.04 7.02 -9.91
CA LEU A 301 -0.16 6.24 -10.80
C LEU A 301 -0.15 6.75 -12.24
N VAL A 302 -1.29 7.16 -12.78
CA VAL A 302 -1.36 7.75 -14.13
C VAL A 302 -0.63 9.09 -14.16
N ASN A 303 -0.78 9.93 -13.14
CA ASN A 303 -0.08 11.21 -13.06
C ASN A 303 1.43 11.04 -12.85
N GLU A 304 1.87 10.03 -12.10
CA GLU A 304 3.30 9.71 -11.97
C GLU A 304 3.90 9.28 -13.32
N ALA A 305 3.15 8.49 -14.10
CA ALA A 305 3.59 8.10 -15.44
C ALA A 305 3.74 9.30 -16.38
N ILE A 306 2.85 10.28 -16.28
CA ILE A 306 2.93 11.53 -17.02
C ILE A 306 4.10 12.38 -16.52
N SER A 307 4.30 12.50 -15.21
CA SER A 307 5.45 13.21 -14.63
C SER A 307 6.78 12.60 -15.09
N MET A 308 6.88 11.27 -15.14
CA MET A 308 8.05 10.58 -15.68
C MET A 308 8.22 10.87 -17.18
N TYR A 309 7.13 10.85 -17.96
CA TYR A 309 7.16 11.23 -19.37
C TYR A 309 7.67 12.67 -19.59
N GLU A 310 7.21 13.61 -18.79
CA GLU A 310 7.60 15.03 -18.88
C GLU A 310 9.06 15.26 -18.47
N SER A 311 9.58 14.48 -17.52
CA SER A 311 10.92 14.67 -16.94
C SER A 311 12.02 13.84 -17.62
N GLU A 312 11.74 12.58 -17.91
CA GLU A 312 12.71 11.62 -18.46
C GLU A 312 12.51 11.41 -19.97
N GLY A 313 11.31 11.64 -20.48
CA GLY A 313 10.97 11.48 -21.89
C GLY A 313 10.40 10.10 -22.22
N ARG A 314 9.88 9.99 -23.45
CA ARG A 314 9.09 8.84 -23.91
C ARG A 314 9.80 7.50 -23.80
N GLU A 315 11.07 7.41 -24.20
CA GLU A 315 11.77 6.12 -24.35
C GLU A 315 12.00 5.48 -22.99
N GLU A 316 12.48 6.26 -22.03
CA GLU A 316 12.71 5.90 -20.64
C GLU A 316 11.41 5.50 -19.94
N THR A 317 10.36 6.31 -20.05
CA THR A 317 9.05 6.01 -19.46
C THR A 317 8.44 4.71 -20.02
N VAL A 318 8.46 4.52 -21.34
CA VAL A 318 7.94 3.31 -21.97
C VAL A 318 8.76 2.08 -21.60
N ALA A 319 10.08 2.21 -21.45
CA ALA A 319 10.92 1.10 -21.00
C ALA A 319 10.59 0.70 -19.56
N TYR A 320 10.44 1.67 -18.66
CA TYR A 320 10.05 1.43 -17.28
C TYR A 320 8.68 0.73 -17.17
N TYR A 321 7.65 1.23 -17.85
CA TYR A 321 6.29 0.65 -17.80
C TYR A 321 6.11 -0.64 -18.62
N ASN A 322 7.18 -1.16 -19.23
CA ASN A 322 7.25 -2.52 -19.75
C ASN A 322 8.06 -3.46 -18.86
N SER A 323 8.62 -2.97 -17.75
CA SER A 323 9.38 -3.76 -16.80
C SER A 323 8.50 -4.29 -15.66
N PRO A 324 8.86 -5.43 -15.04
CA PRO A 324 8.18 -5.92 -13.84
C PRO A 324 8.20 -4.93 -12.68
N ASP A 325 9.23 -4.08 -12.60
CA ASP A 325 9.41 -3.09 -11.52
C ASP A 325 8.32 -2.01 -11.52
N SER A 326 7.60 -1.86 -12.64
CA SER A 326 6.48 -0.92 -12.76
C SER A 326 5.13 -1.47 -12.29
N LEU A 327 5.07 -2.76 -11.94
CA LEU A 327 3.85 -3.41 -11.48
C LEU A 327 3.65 -3.14 -9.99
N ASP A 328 2.43 -2.80 -9.61
CA ASP A 328 2.07 -2.64 -8.22
C ASP A 328 0.79 -3.42 -7.89
N GLY A 329 0.95 -4.69 -7.51
CA GLY A 329 -0.16 -5.61 -7.33
C GLY A 329 -1.02 -5.69 -8.60
N GLN A 330 -2.30 -5.29 -8.48
CA GLN A 330 -3.23 -5.26 -9.61
C GLN A 330 -3.07 -4.02 -10.51
N TRP A 331 -2.40 -2.98 -10.04
CA TRP A 331 -2.22 -1.74 -10.79
C TRP A 331 -1.01 -1.84 -11.72
N TYR A 332 -1.22 -1.37 -12.96
CA TYR A 332 -0.19 -1.25 -13.97
C TYR A 332 -0.56 -0.14 -14.93
N VAL A 333 0.44 0.59 -15.41
CA VAL A 333 0.24 1.63 -16.42
C VAL A 333 0.34 1.02 -17.81
N PHE A 334 -0.61 1.37 -18.67
CA PHE A 334 -0.56 1.13 -20.10
C PHE A 334 -0.42 2.47 -20.83
N ILE A 335 0.39 2.47 -21.90
CA ILE A 335 0.74 3.69 -22.66
C ILE A 335 0.44 3.48 -24.13
N GLY A 336 -0.22 4.44 -24.78
CA GLY A 336 -0.46 4.48 -26.22
C GLY A 336 0.21 5.66 -26.91
N ASP A 337 0.63 5.50 -28.16
CA ASP A 337 1.17 6.58 -28.98
C ASP A 337 0.08 7.49 -29.57
N LYS A 338 0.51 8.52 -30.32
CA LYS A 338 -0.36 9.50 -30.99
C LYS A 338 -1.30 8.91 -32.07
N ASN A 339 -1.11 7.65 -32.46
CA ASN A 339 -1.92 6.93 -33.43
C ASN A 339 -2.70 5.77 -32.78
N ASP A 340 -2.82 5.79 -31.45
CA ASP A 340 -3.44 4.77 -30.62
C ASP A 340 -2.80 3.39 -30.84
N ARG A 341 -1.46 3.32 -30.90
CA ARG A 341 -0.70 2.07 -30.80
C ARG A 341 -0.14 1.89 -29.40
N MET A 342 -0.33 0.70 -28.83
CA MET A 342 0.17 0.37 -27.50
C MET A 342 1.70 0.38 -27.49
N LEU A 343 2.28 1.18 -26.60
CA LEU A 343 3.72 1.28 -26.35
C LEU A 343 4.13 0.51 -25.09
N ALA A 344 3.30 0.52 -24.05
CA ALA A 344 3.59 -0.18 -22.81
C ALA A 344 2.38 -0.95 -22.29
N HIS A 345 2.59 -2.20 -21.90
CA HIS A 345 1.59 -3.04 -21.24
C HIS A 345 2.27 -4.21 -20.52
N ALA A 346 2.94 -3.95 -19.39
CA ALA A 346 3.78 -4.93 -18.68
C ALA A 346 3.08 -6.27 -18.36
N THR A 347 1.78 -6.25 -18.08
CA THR A 347 1.01 -7.46 -17.71
C THR A 347 0.57 -8.33 -18.89
N VAL A 348 0.56 -7.78 -20.11
CA VAL A 348 0.19 -8.48 -21.36
C VAL A 348 1.09 -7.93 -22.48
N PRO A 349 2.39 -8.29 -22.48
CA PRO A 349 3.36 -7.72 -23.43
C PRO A 349 2.99 -7.94 -24.90
N GLU A 350 2.18 -8.96 -25.20
CA GLU A 350 1.66 -9.25 -26.55
C GLU A 350 0.78 -8.14 -27.13
N ASN A 351 0.31 -7.21 -26.29
CA ASN A 351 -0.43 -6.04 -26.75
C ASN A 351 0.48 -4.93 -27.28
N VAL A 352 1.76 -4.90 -26.88
CA VAL A 352 2.71 -3.88 -27.34
C VAL A 352 2.84 -3.95 -28.87
N GLY A 353 2.69 -2.81 -29.52
CA GLY A 353 2.70 -2.65 -30.97
C GLY A 353 1.34 -2.80 -31.66
N LYS A 354 0.33 -3.38 -31.02
CA LYS A 354 -1.05 -3.42 -31.56
C LYS A 354 -1.70 -2.04 -31.52
N ARG A 355 -2.66 -1.78 -32.41
CA ARG A 355 -3.58 -0.67 -32.19
C ARG A 355 -4.54 -0.99 -31.05
N TYR A 356 -5.02 0.02 -30.34
CA TYR A 356 -6.00 -0.18 -29.25
C TYR A 356 -7.28 -0.85 -29.75
N ASP A 357 -7.72 -0.59 -30.97
CA ASP A 357 -8.87 -1.26 -31.60
C ASP A 357 -8.65 -2.77 -31.90
N GLU A 358 -7.41 -3.26 -31.82
CA GLU A 358 -7.06 -4.68 -31.94
C GLU A 358 -6.94 -5.38 -30.56
N VAL A 359 -7.05 -4.64 -29.45
CA VAL A 359 -6.92 -5.18 -28.09
C VAL A 359 -8.28 -5.59 -27.55
N VAL A 360 -8.46 -6.90 -27.40
CA VAL A 360 -9.67 -7.54 -26.87
C VAL A 360 -9.38 -8.23 -25.54
N SER A 361 -10.34 -8.18 -24.62
CA SER A 361 -10.34 -8.99 -23.40
C SER A 361 -10.50 -10.47 -23.73
N PRO A 362 -10.05 -11.42 -22.88
CA PRO A 362 -10.24 -12.86 -23.13
C PRO A 362 -11.69 -13.32 -23.33
N ASP A 363 -12.67 -12.56 -22.81
CA ASP A 363 -14.10 -12.78 -23.02
C ASP A 363 -14.63 -12.19 -24.36
N GLY A 364 -13.75 -11.69 -25.22
CA GLY A 364 -14.09 -11.09 -26.52
C GLY A 364 -14.46 -9.60 -26.47
N TYR A 365 -14.52 -9.00 -25.27
CA TYR A 365 -14.91 -7.62 -25.09
C TYR A 365 -13.88 -6.64 -25.70
N PRO A 366 -14.31 -5.59 -26.45
CA PRO A 366 -13.42 -4.67 -27.17
C PRO A 366 -12.79 -3.61 -26.25
N ALA A 367 -12.07 -4.07 -25.22
CA ALA A 367 -11.52 -3.25 -24.14
C ALA A 367 -10.64 -2.10 -24.63
N GLY A 368 -9.72 -2.36 -25.57
CA GLY A 368 -8.82 -1.31 -26.04
C GLY A 368 -9.52 -0.24 -26.86
N ALA A 369 -10.49 -0.60 -27.71
CA ALA A 369 -11.28 0.36 -28.46
C ALA A 369 -12.04 1.31 -27.51
N GLN A 370 -12.68 0.76 -26.47
CA GLN A 370 -13.37 1.55 -25.46
C GLN A 370 -12.41 2.51 -24.73
N VAL A 371 -11.26 2.01 -24.28
CA VAL A 371 -10.24 2.81 -23.60
C VAL A 371 -9.75 3.98 -24.48
N ALA A 372 -9.44 3.73 -25.74
CA ALA A 372 -8.93 4.76 -26.64
C ALA A 372 -9.98 5.85 -26.95
N ALA A 373 -11.26 5.49 -26.96
CA ALA A 373 -12.37 6.41 -27.17
C ALA A 373 -12.70 7.23 -25.91
N ALA A 374 -12.60 6.63 -24.73
CA ALA A 374 -12.81 7.32 -23.45
C ALA A 374 -11.71 8.35 -23.13
N ALA A 375 -10.48 8.15 -23.62
CA ALA A 375 -9.34 8.99 -23.27
C ALA A 375 -9.46 10.43 -23.82
N THR A 376 -9.59 11.41 -22.92
CA THR A 376 -9.62 12.85 -23.19
C THR A 376 -8.44 13.59 -22.56
N GLU A 377 -8.19 14.84 -22.92
CA GLU A 377 -7.12 15.66 -22.32
C GLU A 377 -7.39 15.99 -20.84
N ASP A 378 -8.66 16.04 -20.43
CA ASP A 378 -9.07 16.25 -19.02
C ASP A 378 -9.05 14.95 -18.21
N GLY A 379 -8.86 13.80 -18.89
CA GLY A 379 -8.98 12.46 -18.34
C GLY A 379 -10.43 12.02 -18.16
N ALA A 380 -10.64 10.70 -18.15
CA ALA A 380 -11.95 10.08 -17.96
C ALA A 380 -11.84 8.73 -17.23
N TRP A 381 -12.91 8.38 -16.52
CA TRP A 381 -13.11 7.03 -16.01
C TRP A 381 -13.87 6.20 -17.04
N THR A 382 -13.38 4.99 -17.31
CA THR A 382 -14.09 3.98 -18.11
C THR A 382 -14.06 2.63 -17.40
N SER A 383 -15.13 1.85 -17.55
CA SER A 383 -15.27 0.53 -16.91
C SER A 383 -15.62 -0.54 -17.94
N TYR A 384 -14.81 -1.59 -17.97
CA TYR A 384 -14.84 -2.66 -18.97
C TYR A 384 -14.37 -3.99 -18.36
N THR A 385 -14.58 -5.12 -19.04
CA THR A 385 -13.99 -6.39 -18.59
C THR A 385 -12.58 -6.56 -19.13
N TYR A 386 -11.70 -7.04 -18.27
CA TYR A 386 -10.32 -7.35 -18.65
C TYR A 386 -9.72 -8.39 -17.71
N ILE A 387 -8.62 -9.02 -18.13
CA ILE A 387 -7.89 -9.95 -17.29
C ILE A 387 -7.16 -9.21 -16.16
N ASN A 388 -7.39 -9.62 -14.92
CA ASN A 388 -6.65 -9.11 -13.77
C ASN A 388 -5.29 -9.83 -13.69
N PRO A 389 -4.16 -9.11 -13.67
CA PRO A 389 -2.83 -9.70 -13.67
C PRO A 389 -2.51 -10.51 -12.42
N THR A 390 -3.15 -10.23 -11.28
CA THR A 390 -2.84 -10.91 -10.03
C THR A 390 -3.67 -12.17 -9.80
N THR A 391 -4.87 -12.24 -10.39
CA THR A 391 -5.77 -13.40 -10.24
C THR A 391 -5.82 -14.28 -11.48
N GLY A 392 -5.51 -13.72 -12.65
CA GLY A 392 -5.67 -14.38 -13.96
C GLY A 392 -7.11 -14.48 -14.44
N ASN A 393 -8.09 -13.96 -13.67
CA ASN A 393 -9.51 -14.00 -14.02
C ASN A 393 -9.94 -12.77 -14.82
N VAL A 394 -10.98 -12.93 -15.64
CA VAL A 394 -11.65 -11.78 -16.27
C VAL A 394 -12.57 -11.14 -15.23
N GLN A 395 -12.31 -9.88 -14.92
CA GLN A 395 -13.01 -9.10 -13.89
C GLN A 395 -13.43 -7.74 -14.45
N THR A 396 -14.29 -7.01 -13.73
CA THR A 396 -14.60 -5.61 -14.07
C THR A 396 -13.39 -4.76 -13.71
N LYS A 397 -12.86 -4.02 -14.67
CA LYS A 397 -11.75 -3.10 -14.50
C LYS A 397 -12.26 -1.67 -14.64
N HIS A 398 -11.95 -0.83 -13.65
CA HIS A 398 -12.21 0.61 -13.68
C HIS A 398 -10.89 1.32 -13.95
N SER A 399 -10.77 1.97 -15.11
CA SER A 399 -9.54 2.67 -15.51
C SER A 399 -9.72 4.17 -15.58
N TRP A 400 -8.75 4.89 -15.03
CA TRP A 400 -8.54 6.30 -15.32
C TRP A 400 -7.64 6.40 -16.55
N VAL A 401 -8.10 7.09 -17.58
CA VAL A 401 -7.41 7.22 -18.86
C VAL A 401 -7.34 8.67 -19.28
N ILE A 402 -6.19 9.13 -19.72
CA ILE A 402 -5.95 10.53 -20.10
C ILE A 402 -5.09 10.61 -21.35
N ARG A 403 -5.42 11.56 -22.23
CA ARG A 403 -4.58 11.95 -23.34
C ARG A 403 -3.64 13.07 -22.92
N HIS A 404 -2.34 12.83 -22.98
CA HIS A 404 -1.31 13.82 -22.70
C HIS A 404 -0.29 13.86 -23.84
N ASP A 405 -0.05 15.04 -24.43
CA ASP A 405 0.71 15.21 -25.68
C ASP A 405 0.25 14.20 -26.77
N GLY A 406 -1.07 14.03 -26.93
CA GLY A 406 -1.67 13.09 -27.88
C GLY A 406 -1.46 11.60 -27.59
N MET A 407 -0.65 11.24 -26.59
CA MET A 407 -0.45 9.86 -26.11
C MET A 407 -1.52 9.49 -25.08
N ILE A 408 -1.87 8.21 -24.99
CA ILE A 408 -2.78 7.70 -23.96
C ILE A 408 -1.97 7.20 -22.77
N PHE A 409 -2.32 7.60 -21.56
CA PHE A 409 -1.83 7.02 -20.31
C PHE A 409 -3.03 6.50 -19.53
N GLY A 410 -2.92 5.30 -18.98
CA GLY A 410 -3.99 4.74 -18.18
C GLY A 410 -3.55 3.67 -17.20
N SER A 411 -4.29 3.54 -16.11
CA SER A 411 -4.19 2.45 -15.13
C SER A 411 -5.59 2.17 -14.60
N GLY A 412 -5.77 1.06 -13.89
CA GLY A 412 -7.06 0.73 -13.31
C GLY A 412 -6.99 -0.30 -12.18
N TRP A 413 -8.08 -0.36 -11.43
CA TRP A 413 -8.31 -1.35 -10.38
C TRP A 413 -9.45 -2.29 -10.78
N TYR A 414 -9.53 -3.44 -10.11
CA TYR A 414 -10.47 -4.51 -10.45
C TYR A 414 -11.44 -4.80 -9.32
N GLU A 415 -12.64 -5.20 -9.69
CA GLU A 415 -13.64 -5.80 -8.81
C GLU A 415 -14.20 -7.09 -9.40
N ASP A 416 -14.58 -8.01 -8.53
CA ASP A 416 -15.39 -9.15 -8.93
C ASP A 416 -16.78 -8.66 -9.37
N GLY A 417 -17.14 -9.00 -10.60
CA GLY A 417 -18.50 -8.82 -11.09
C GLY A 417 -19.42 -9.91 -10.54
N PRO A 418 -20.76 -9.71 -10.62
CA PRO A 418 -21.72 -10.72 -10.21
C PRO A 418 -21.49 -12.06 -10.92
N ALA A 419 -21.69 -13.17 -10.21
CA ALA A 419 -21.54 -14.50 -10.80
C ALA A 419 -22.79 -14.90 -11.61
N LYS A 420 -22.64 -15.81 -12.59
CA LYS A 420 -23.79 -16.36 -13.34
C LYS A 420 -24.81 -17.10 -12.45
N SER A 421 -24.37 -17.58 -11.28
CA SER A 421 -25.23 -18.16 -10.23
C SER A 421 -26.14 -17.11 -9.56
N GLU A 422 -25.87 -15.83 -9.77
CA GLU A 422 -26.67 -14.67 -9.35
C GLU A 422 -27.27 -14.00 -10.61
N PRO A 423 -28.24 -14.67 -11.26
CA PRO A 423 -28.61 -14.36 -12.63
C PRO A 423 -29.21 -12.96 -12.84
N ALA A 424 -29.83 -12.40 -11.80
CA ALA A 424 -30.37 -11.05 -11.83
C ALA A 424 -29.25 -10.00 -11.88
N ASP A 425 -28.30 -10.09 -10.94
CA ASP A 425 -27.17 -9.16 -10.84
C ASP A 425 -26.24 -9.31 -12.06
N TYR A 426 -26.04 -10.53 -12.55
CA TYR A 426 -25.26 -10.77 -13.78
C TYR A 426 -25.92 -10.17 -15.04
N ALA A 427 -27.24 -10.24 -15.16
CA ALA A 427 -27.95 -9.58 -16.27
C ALA A 427 -27.84 -8.05 -16.18
N GLN A 428 -27.91 -7.46 -15.00
CA GLN A 428 -27.69 -6.03 -14.80
C GLN A 428 -26.27 -5.63 -15.19
N SER A 429 -25.25 -6.42 -14.82
CA SER A 429 -23.85 -6.15 -15.18
C SER A 429 -23.61 -6.23 -16.70
N LEU A 430 -24.28 -7.15 -17.42
CA LEU A 430 -24.25 -7.20 -18.88
C LEU A 430 -24.81 -5.92 -19.53
N VAL A 431 -25.94 -5.40 -19.02
CA VAL A 431 -26.52 -4.14 -19.51
C VAL A 431 -25.61 -2.96 -19.17
N GLN A 432 -25.05 -2.92 -17.96
CA GLN A 432 -24.13 -1.86 -17.56
C GLN A 432 -22.88 -1.81 -18.45
N ARG A 433 -22.29 -2.97 -18.78
CA ARG A 433 -21.19 -3.07 -19.75
C ARG A 433 -21.60 -2.51 -21.12
N ALA A 434 -22.81 -2.84 -21.58
CA ALA A 434 -23.30 -2.36 -22.87
C ALA A 434 -23.51 -0.85 -22.90
N THR A 435 -24.05 -0.28 -21.83
CA THR A 435 -24.22 1.18 -21.73
C THR A 435 -22.89 1.90 -21.57
N ASN A 436 -21.92 1.35 -20.84
CA ASN A 436 -20.58 1.93 -20.75
C ASN A 436 -19.90 1.95 -22.13
N LEU A 437 -20.00 0.84 -22.87
CA LEU A 437 -19.47 0.77 -24.23
C LEU A 437 -20.14 1.82 -25.15
N TYR A 438 -21.44 2.02 -25.00
CA TYR A 438 -22.18 3.05 -25.75
C TYR A 438 -21.76 4.46 -25.37
N ASP A 439 -21.56 4.74 -24.09
CA ASP A 439 -21.18 6.06 -23.60
C ASP A 439 -19.76 6.43 -24.10
N ASP A 440 -18.87 5.44 -24.29
CA ASP A 440 -17.49 5.64 -24.74
C ASP A 440 -17.31 5.55 -26.27
N LEU A 441 -17.77 4.48 -26.92
CA LEU A 441 -17.61 4.25 -28.38
C LEU A 441 -18.75 4.81 -29.23
N GLY A 442 -19.85 5.20 -28.60
CA GLY A 442 -21.06 5.59 -29.31
C GLY A 442 -21.76 4.42 -29.99
N ARG A 443 -22.75 4.78 -30.80
CA ARG A 443 -23.69 3.82 -31.41
C ARG A 443 -23.01 2.78 -32.30
N GLU A 444 -22.19 3.21 -33.26
CA GLU A 444 -21.66 2.33 -34.31
C GLU A 444 -20.79 1.22 -33.71
N GLY A 445 -19.75 1.59 -32.95
CA GLY A 445 -18.87 0.61 -32.31
C GLY A 445 -19.58 -0.33 -31.33
N THR A 446 -20.58 0.19 -30.61
CA THR A 446 -21.38 -0.65 -29.69
C THR A 446 -22.23 -1.67 -30.44
N LEU A 447 -22.92 -1.25 -31.51
CA LEU A 447 -23.76 -2.16 -32.29
C LEU A 447 -22.92 -3.14 -33.11
N ASP A 448 -21.72 -2.77 -33.55
CA ASP A 448 -20.79 -3.68 -34.22
C ASP A 448 -20.40 -4.84 -33.29
N TYR A 449 -20.05 -4.55 -32.04
CA TYR A 449 -19.74 -5.58 -31.05
C TYR A 449 -20.96 -6.43 -30.68
N TYR A 450 -22.09 -5.81 -30.31
CA TYR A 450 -23.27 -6.59 -29.86
C TYR A 450 -24.02 -7.33 -30.98
N ASN A 451 -23.58 -7.19 -32.23
CA ASN A 451 -23.98 -8.04 -33.35
C ASN A 451 -22.93 -9.09 -33.74
N SER A 452 -21.77 -9.13 -33.07
CA SER A 452 -20.74 -10.12 -33.29
C SER A 452 -21.02 -11.40 -32.49
N SER A 453 -20.44 -12.52 -32.90
CA SER A 453 -20.59 -13.80 -32.19
C SER A 453 -19.92 -13.82 -30.82
N GLU A 454 -18.90 -12.98 -30.64
CA GLU A 454 -18.10 -12.83 -29.43
C GLU A 454 -18.89 -12.21 -28.28
N SER A 455 -19.96 -11.46 -28.57
CA SER A 455 -20.75 -10.76 -27.55
C SER A 455 -21.77 -11.64 -26.81
N ALA A 456 -21.79 -12.96 -27.05
CA ALA A 456 -22.71 -13.90 -26.42
C ALA A 456 -21.99 -15.09 -25.80
N ASP A 457 -22.52 -15.52 -24.66
CA ASP A 457 -22.09 -16.72 -23.95
C ASP A 457 -23.33 -17.56 -23.60
N GLY A 458 -23.69 -18.47 -24.51
CA GLY A 458 -24.85 -19.32 -24.37
C GLY A 458 -26.16 -18.53 -24.25
N PRO A 459 -26.93 -18.65 -23.15
CA PRO A 459 -28.15 -17.89 -22.94
C PRO A 459 -27.91 -16.44 -22.54
N TRP A 460 -26.66 -16.05 -22.24
CA TRP A 460 -26.28 -14.70 -21.82
C TRP A 460 -25.89 -13.84 -23.02
N TYR A 461 -26.71 -12.84 -23.30
CA TYR A 461 -26.48 -11.90 -24.41
C TYR A 461 -27.19 -10.59 -24.14
N VAL A 462 -26.65 -9.52 -24.72
CA VAL A 462 -27.31 -8.21 -24.78
C VAL A 462 -28.11 -8.12 -26.09
N PHE A 463 -29.31 -7.57 -26.01
CA PHE A 463 -30.06 -7.10 -27.16
C PHE A 463 -30.18 -5.58 -27.07
N VAL A 464 -30.17 -4.92 -28.23
CA VAL A 464 -30.38 -3.47 -28.32
C VAL A 464 -31.56 -3.20 -29.22
N LEU A 465 -32.52 -2.43 -28.72
CA LEU A 465 -33.68 -1.95 -29.47
C LEU A 465 -33.57 -0.45 -29.71
N GLU A 466 -34.15 0.01 -30.80
CA GLU A 466 -34.29 1.43 -31.10
C GLU A 466 -35.77 1.80 -31.18
N ASP A 467 -36.15 2.76 -30.34
CA ASP A 467 -37.47 3.37 -30.33
C ASP A 467 -37.54 4.46 -31.41
N ARG A 468 -38.46 4.28 -32.37
CA ARG A 468 -38.79 5.26 -33.40
C ARG A 468 -40.27 5.60 -33.28
N GLU A 469 -40.57 6.57 -32.43
CA GLU A 469 -41.94 7.07 -32.19
C GLU A 469 -42.89 5.99 -31.66
N GLY A 470 -42.43 5.18 -30.70
CA GLY A 470 -43.19 4.09 -30.08
C GLY A 470 -43.07 2.75 -30.82
N VAL A 471 -42.33 2.71 -31.94
CA VAL A 471 -42.07 1.48 -32.70
C VAL A 471 -40.66 0.98 -32.42
N LEU A 472 -40.53 -0.21 -31.84
CA LEU A 472 -39.24 -0.81 -31.51
C LEU A 472 -38.64 -1.60 -32.69
N TYR A 473 -37.49 -1.14 -33.17
CA TYR A 473 -36.63 -1.83 -34.12
C TYR A 473 -35.56 -2.62 -33.36
N SER A 474 -35.30 -3.87 -33.74
CA SER A 474 -34.14 -4.59 -33.21
C SER A 474 -32.88 -4.09 -33.93
N VAL A 475 -31.90 -3.55 -33.20
CA VAL A 475 -30.65 -3.02 -33.78
C VAL A 475 -29.40 -3.78 -33.34
N ALA A 476 -29.48 -4.56 -32.26
CA ALA A 476 -28.52 -5.63 -31.99
C ALA A 476 -29.19 -6.87 -31.40
N ASN A 477 -28.86 -8.05 -31.94
CA ASN A 477 -29.23 -9.34 -31.37
C ASN A 477 -28.35 -10.46 -31.95
N THR A 478 -27.22 -10.74 -31.29
CA THR A 478 -26.25 -11.76 -31.73
C THR A 478 -26.86 -13.16 -31.90
N ASN A 479 -27.83 -13.55 -31.05
CA ASN A 479 -28.47 -14.87 -31.13
C ASN A 479 -29.55 -14.97 -32.21
N ARG A 480 -30.01 -13.84 -32.75
CA ARG A 480 -31.04 -13.75 -33.79
C ARG A 480 -30.70 -12.67 -34.82
N PRO A 481 -29.60 -12.80 -35.57
CA PRO A 481 -29.16 -11.76 -36.50
C PRO A 481 -30.21 -11.47 -37.60
N GLU A 482 -31.09 -12.42 -37.90
CA GLU A 482 -32.16 -12.27 -38.90
C GLU A 482 -33.21 -11.21 -38.54
N ILE A 483 -33.25 -10.76 -37.29
CA ILE A 483 -34.24 -9.77 -36.82
C ILE A 483 -33.70 -8.35 -36.81
N VAL A 484 -32.38 -8.18 -36.98
CA VAL A 484 -31.73 -6.88 -36.96
C VAL A 484 -32.22 -6.02 -38.14
N GLY A 485 -32.59 -4.77 -37.85
CA GLY A 485 -33.19 -3.84 -38.80
C GLY A 485 -34.70 -3.99 -38.99
N THR A 486 -35.34 -4.95 -38.32
CA THR A 486 -36.79 -5.21 -38.45
C THR A 486 -37.58 -4.79 -37.21
N THR A 487 -38.89 -4.62 -37.39
CA THR A 487 -39.86 -4.52 -36.30
C THR A 487 -40.48 -5.90 -36.04
N GLN A 488 -40.93 -6.13 -34.81
CA GLN A 488 -41.61 -7.37 -34.41
C GLN A 488 -42.76 -7.06 -33.46
N ASP A 489 -43.84 -7.84 -33.59
CA ASP A 489 -44.86 -7.92 -32.56
C ASP A 489 -44.24 -8.55 -31.31
N ARG A 490 -44.10 -7.75 -30.26
CA ARG A 490 -43.47 -8.14 -28.99
C ARG A 490 -44.55 -8.51 -27.97
N ILE A 491 -45.34 -9.51 -28.36
CA ILE A 491 -46.40 -10.10 -27.57
C ILE A 491 -46.03 -11.56 -27.33
N ASP A 492 -45.94 -11.96 -26.07
CA ASP A 492 -45.55 -13.32 -25.72
C ASP A 492 -46.69 -14.35 -25.92
N ALA A 493 -46.39 -15.63 -25.73
CA ALA A 493 -47.37 -16.71 -25.91
C ALA A 493 -48.59 -16.63 -24.97
N ASN A 494 -48.50 -15.85 -23.88
CA ASN A 494 -49.60 -15.58 -22.95
C ASN A 494 -50.38 -14.31 -23.32
N GLY A 495 -49.99 -13.59 -24.37
CA GLY A 495 -50.61 -12.34 -24.80
C GLY A 495 -50.07 -11.10 -24.09
N PHE A 496 -48.98 -11.19 -23.33
CA PHE A 496 -48.36 -10.02 -22.68
C PHE A 496 -47.54 -9.21 -23.68
N ASN A 497 -47.89 -7.94 -23.87
CA ASN A 497 -47.16 -7.01 -24.74
C ASN A 497 -45.92 -6.45 -24.03
N TYR A 498 -44.86 -7.25 -23.98
CA TYR A 498 -43.58 -6.84 -23.40
C TYR A 498 -42.91 -5.72 -24.21
N GLY A 499 -43.29 -5.51 -25.48
CA GLY A 499 -42.86 -4.37 -26.27
C GLY A 499 -43.32 -3.03 -25.70
N GLU A 500 -44.61 -2.91 -25.37
CA GLU A 500 -45.17 -1.72 -24.71
C GLU A 500 -44.53 -1.49 -23.34
N ALA A 501 -44.30 -2.55 -22.56
CA ALA A 501 -43.61 -2.46 -21.28
C ALA A 501 -42.18 -1.92 -21.45
N ILE A 502 -41.43 -2.38 -22.47
CA ILE A 502 -40.08 -1.89 -22.77
C ILE A 502 -40.10 -0.43 -23.24
N VAL A 503 -41.04 -0.02 -24.12
CA VAL A 503 -41.15 1.38 -24.58
C VAL A 503 -41.39 2.33 -23.41
N ALA A 504 -42.18 1.92 -22.42
CA ALA A 504 -42.53 2.72 -21.25
C ALA A 504 -41.34 3.06 -20.34
N ILE A 505 -40.23 2.32 -20.44
CA ILE A 505 -39.02 2.53 -19.64
C ILE A 505 -38.39 3.88 -20.00
N THR A 506 -38.17 4.72 -19.00
CA THR A 506 -37.56 6.05 -19.14
C THR A 506 -36.11 6.04 -18.66
N GLU A 507 -35.31 7.02 -19.11
CA GLU A 507 -33.93 7.17 -18.66
C GLU A 507 -33.83 7.48 -17.15
N GLU A 508 -34.77 8.29 -16.63
CA GLU A 508 -34.81 8.70 -15.22
C GLU A 508 -34.96 7.51 -14.25
N GLY A 509 -35.51 6.39 -14.72
CA GLY A 509 -35.71 5.18 -13.90
C GLY A 509 -34.43 4.38 -13.64
N GLY A 510 -33.32 4.64 -14.33
CA GLY A 510 -32.07 3.88 -14.18
C GLY A 510 -32.10 2.43 -14.70
N GLY A 511 -33.28 1.94 -15.11
CA GLY A 511 -33.55 0.63 -15.69
C GLY A 511 -34.75 -0.06 -15.05
N GLU A 512 -35.39 -0.98 -15.77
CA GLU A 512 -36.53 -1.74 -15.25
C GLU A 512 -36.48 -3.22 -15.65
N TRP A 513 -37.05 -4.08 -14.79
CA TRP A 513 -37.25 -5.50 -15.08
C TRP A 513 -38.52 -5.72 -15.88
N VAL A 514 -38.41 -6.41 -17.01
CA VAL A 514 -39.55 -6.87 -17.82
C VAL A 514 -39.50 -8.39 -17.92
N SER A 515 -40.57 -9.05 -17.50
CA SER A 515 -40.69 -10.52 -17.49
C SER A 515 -41.70 -10.98 -18.54
N TYR A 516 -41.32 -11.93 -19.38
CA TYR A 516 -42.13 -12.39 -20.52
C TYR A 516 -41.72 -13.79 -20.96
N LEU A 517 -42.61 -14.52 -21.64
CA LEU A 517 -42.22 -15.77 -22.31
C LEU A 517 -41.39 -15.46 -23.56
N PHE A 518 -40.24 -16.12 -23.71
CA PHE A 518 -39.39 -15.97 -24.88
C PHE A 518 -38.72 -17.28 -25.26
N THR A 519 -38.50 -17.49 -26.56
CA THR A 519 -37.83 -18.70 -27.06
C THR A 519 -36.38 -18.73 -26.61
N HIS A 520 -36.03 -19.72 -25.79
CA HIS A 520 -34.69 -19.91 -25.27
C HIS A 520 -33.70 -20.20 -26.41
N PRO A 521 -32.53 -19.54 -26.48
CA PRO A 521 -31.62 -19.63 -27.64
C PRO A 521 -31.06 -21.04 -27.85
N GLN A 522 -30.87 -21.79 -26.78
CA GLN A 522 -30.34 -23.16 -26.81
C GLN A 522 -31.44 -24.24 -26.94
N THR A 523 -32.41 -24.32 -26.01
CA THR A 523 -33.46 -25.36 -26.03
C THR A 523 -34.51 -25.15 -27.12
N ARG A 524 -34.67 -23.91 -27.61
CA ARG A 524 -35.72 -23.50 -28.56
C ARG A 524 -37.15 -23.66 -28.03
N GLU A 525 -37.30 -23.84 -26.73
CA GLU A 525 -38.60 -23.85 -26.04
C GLU A 525 -38.94 -22.44 -25.54
N ASP A 526 -40.23 -22.12 -25.45
CA ASP A 526 -40.66 -20.87 -24.83
C ASP A 526 -40.52 -20.99 -23.31
N THR A 527 -39.70 -20.12 -22.73
CA THR A 527 -39.31 -20.15 -21.32
C THR A 527 -39.51 -18.76 -20.72
N PRO A 528 -39.95 -18.63 -19.44
CA PRO A 528 -39.99 -17.35 -18.77
C PRO A 528 -38.60 -16.70 -18.78
N LYS A 529 -38.52 -15.48 -19.29
CA LYS A 529 -37.31 -14.67 -19.33
C LYS A 529 -37.53 -13.39 -18.53
N HIS A 530 -36.58 -13.06 -17.68
CA HIS A 530 -36.53 -11.80 -16.94
C HIS A 530 -35.42 -10.95 -17.53
N SER A 531 -35.75 -9.82 -18.14
CA SER A 531 -34.76 -8.91 -18.75
C SER A 531 -34.71 -7.59 -17.99
N TRP A 532 -33.51 -7.19 -17.58
CA TRP A 532 -33.22 -5.83 -17.15
C TRP A 532 -33.01 -4.99 -18.40
N VAL A 533 -33.66 -3.83 -18.48
CA VAL A 533 -33.58 -2.96 -19.66
C VAL A 533 -33.33 -1.52 -19.23
N VAL A 534 -32.34 -0.89 -19.85
CA VAL A 534 -31.92 0.50 -19.61
C VAL A 534 -32.05 1.31 -20.89
N ARG A 535 -32.63 2.51 -20.80
CA ARG A 535 -32.74 3.46 -21.91
C ARG A 535 -31.55 4.43 -21.94
N ARG A 536 -31.02 4.71 -23.14
CA ARG A 536 -30.09 5.79 -23.48
C ARG A 536 -30.53 6.45 -24.78
N GLY A 537 -31.05 7.66 -24.72
CA GLY A 537 -31.76 8.35 -25.79
C GLY A 537 -32.92 7.51 -26.33
N ASN A 538 -32.81 7.14 -27.61
CA ASN A 538 -33.78 6.28 -28.28
C ASN A 538 -33.37 4.80 -28.29
N LEU A 539 -32.24 4.43 -27.68
CA LEU A 539 -31.79 3.05 -27.57
C LEU A 539 -32.20 2.44 -26.22
N LEU A 540 -32.59 1.17 -26.26
CA LEU A 540 -32.87 0.36 -25.08
C LEU A 540 -31.96 -0.87 -25.09
N PHE A 541 -31.10 -0.95 -24.08
CA PHE A 541 -30.14 -2.02 -23.87
C PHE A 541 -30.73 -3.00 -22.89
N GLY A 542 -30.81 -4.28 -23.26
CA GLY A 542 -31.38 -5.29 -22.40
C GLY A 542 -30.59 -6.57 -22.37
N ALA A 543 -30.50 -7.18 -21.20
CA ALA A 543 -29.99 -8.52 -20.99
C ALA A 543 -30.86 -9.21 -19.95
N GLY A 544 -30.87 -10.53 -19.93
CA GLY A 544 -31.76 -11.26 -19.06
C GLY A 544 -31.42 -12.73 -18.93
N TRP A 545 -32.09 -13.37 -17.98
CA TRP A 545 -31.94 -14.78 -17.68
C TRP A 545 -33.28 -15.51 -17.89
N TYR A 546 -33.20 -16.82 -18.08
CA TYR A 546 -34.36 -17.70 -18.27
C TYR A 546 -34.59 -18.56 -17.02
N GLU A 547 -35.85 -18.76 -16.63
CA GLU A 547 -36.17 -19.67 -15.53
C GLU A 547 -35.72 -21.10 -15.85
N GLY A 548 -35.16 -21.79 -14.85
CA GLY A 548 -34.71 -23.17 -15.00
C GLY A 548 -33.31 -23.33 -15.61
N ILE A 549 -32.52 -22.26 -15.75
CA ILE A 549 -31.06 -22.37 -15.96
C ILE A 549 -30.48 -23.18 -14.79
N GLN A 550 -30.12 -24.44 -15.05
CA GLN A 550 -29.24 -25.23 -14.18
C GLN A 550 -27.80 -25.03 -14.69
N GLU A 551 -26.87 -24.87 -13.74
CA GLU A 551 -25.43 -24.59 -13.92
C GLU A 551 -24.76 -25.21 -15.14
#